data_AF-A0A9P4KA17-F1
#
_entry.id   AF-A0A9P4KA17-F1
#
_cell.length_a   1.000
_cell.length_b   1.000
_cell.length_c   1.000
_cell.angle_alpha   90.00
_cell.angle_beta   90.00
_cell.angle_gamma   90.00
#
_symmetry.space_group_name_H-M   'P 1'
#
loop_
_entity.id
_entity.type
_entity.pdbx_description
1 polymer ?
#
loop_
_entity_poly.entity_id
_entity_poly.type
_entity_poly.pdbx_seq_one_letter_code
_entity_poly.pdbx_strand_id
1 'polypeptide(L)'
;MSQFRAKKLDIGCFINIRNIRDHTKRKVFAANEPEVQALRYIVRNTTFPQRVRAQAQLQLSQMHCYTRFTQIKNRCIMGGRGRGILSDFRMGRYQFRINALAGNLPGVKKASW
;
A
#
# COMPACT_ATOMS: atom_id res chain seq x y z
N MET A 1 -6.07 16.42 -10.65
CA MET A 1 -5.85 15.99 -9.24
C MET A 1 -6.97 15.04 -8.82
N SER A 2 -6.65 13.95 -8.13
CA SER A 2 -7.38 13.54 -6.91
C SER A 2 -8.82 12.98 -6.99
N GLN A 3 -9.29 12.29 -8.04
CA GLN A 3 -10.65 11.70 -7.96
C GLN A 3 -10.85 10.81 -6.71
N PHE A 4 -9.76 10.20 -6.23
CA PHE A 4 -9.71 9.37 -5.03
C PHE A 4 -9.13 10.04 -3.79
N ARG A 5 -8.51 11.22 -3.89
CA ARG A 5 -7.93 11.87 -2.70
C ARG A 5 -9.05 12.62 -1.97
N ALA A 6 -9.15 12.34 -0.68
CA ALA A 6 -10.13 12.95 0.19
C ALA A 6 -9.94 14.47 0.24
N LYS A 7 -11.06 15.21 0.30
CA LYS A 7 -11.06 16.67 0.43
C LYS A 7 -10.52 17.11 1.80
N LYS A 8 -10.84 16.36 2.86
CA LYS A 8 -10.30 16.53 4.20
C LYS A 8 -9.13 15.58 4.43
N LEU A 9 -8.04 16.07 5.02
CA LEU A 9 -6.91 15.24 5.39
C LEU A 9 -7.28 14.32 6.55
N ASP A 10 -6.97 13.05 6.38
CA ASP A 10 -7.33 11.92 7.24
C ASP A 10 -6.09 11.13 7.68
N ILE A 11 -4.92 11.77 7.60
CA ILE A 11 -3.60 11.19 7.90
C ILE A 11 -3.06 11.87 9.16
N GLY A 12 -2.76 11.08 10.19
CA GLY A 12 -2.13 11.56 11.44
C GLY A 12 -0.61 11.43 11.48
N CYS A 13 0.01 10.87 10.43
CA CYS A 13 1.46 10.71 10.34
C CYS A 13 2.13 11.85 9.56
N PHE A 14 3.44 11.73 9.32
CA PHE A 14 4.20 12.74 8.58
C PHE A 14 3.58 13.02 7.20
N ILE A 15 3.17 14.27 7.01
CA ILE A 15 2.47 14.70 5.80
C ILE A 15 3.50 14.93 4.69
N ASN A 16 3.40 14.13 3.64
CA ASN A 16 4.21 14.24 2.43
C ASN A 16 3.31 13.97 1.23
N ILE A 17 3.52 14.66 0.11
CA ILE A 17 2.82 14.44 -1.16
C ILE A 17 2.79 12.95 -1.52
N ARG A 18 3.92 12.25 -1.34
CA ARG A 18 4.02 10.82 -1.65
C ARG A 18 3.30 9.92 -0.63
N ASN A 19 3.25 10.31 0.64
CA ASN A 19 2.50 9.61 1.68
C ASN A 19 0.99 9.74 1.44
N ILE A 20 0.52 10.95 1.14
CA ILE A 20 -0.88 11.22 0.79
C ILE A 20 -1.28 10.36 -0.41
N ARG A 21 -0.45 10.33 -1.46
CA ARG A 21 -0.72 9.51 -2.64
C ARG A 21 -0.75 8.01 -2.32
N ASP A 22 0.18 7.51 -1.51
CA ASP A 22 0.21 6.09 -1.14
C ASP A 22 -1.00 5.70 -0.27
N HIS A 23 -1.36 6.54 0.70
CA HIS A 23 -2.56 6.39 1.51
C HIS A 23 -3.83 6.30 0.66
N THR A 24 -3.95 7.16 -0.34
CA THR A 24 -5.11 7.13 -1.26
C THR A 24 -5.16 5.85 -2.09
N LYS A 25 -4.00 5.33 -2.51
CA LYS A 25 -3.93 4.04 -3.23
C LYS A 25 -4.38 2.89 -2.33
N ARG A 26 -3.95 2.87 -1.06
CA ARG A 26 -4.35 1.84 -0.09
C ARG A 26 -5.85 1.82 0.13
N LYS A 27 -6.48 3.00 0.28
CA LYS A 27 -7.94 3.11 0.41
C LYS A 27 -8.70 2.60 -0.80
N VAL A 28 -8.28 3.03 -1.99
CA VAL A 28 -8.89 2.59 -3.25
C VAL A 28 -8.71 1.09 -3.45
N PHE A 29 -7.52 0.56 -3.17
CA PHE A 29 -7.26 -0.87 -3.26
C PHE A 29 -8.16 -1.65 -2.31
N ALA A 30 -8.24 -1.26 -1.03
CA ALA A 30 -9.05 -1.94 -0.03
C ALA A 30 -10.54 -1.99 -0.42
N ALA A 31 -11.07 -0.91 -1.00
CA ALA A 31 -12.46 -0.88 -1.47
C ALA A 31 -12.72 -1.82 -2.65
N ASN A 32 -11.76 -1.96 -3.58
CA ASN A 32 -11.95 -2.71 -4.82
C ASN A 32 -11.30 -4.12 -4.79
N GLU A 33 -10.70 -4.52 -3.67
CA GLU A 33 -9.99 -5.80 -3.56
C GLU A 33 -10.88 -7.01 -3.87
N PRO A 34 -12.12 -7.13 -3.35
CA PRO A 34 -12.99 -8.26 -3.66
C PRO A 34 -13.30 -8.36 -5.17
N GLU A 35 -13.58 -7.23 -5.81
CA GLU A 35 -13.87 -7.17 -7.26
C GLU A 35 -12.65 -7.60 -8.08
N VAL A 36 -11.47 -7.07 -7.74
CA VAL A 36 -10.21 -7.44 -8.40
C VAL A 36 -9.93 -8.93 -8.24
N GLN A 37 -10.16 -9.51 -7.06
CA GLN A 37 -9.94 -10.93 -6.82
C GLN A 37 -10.94 -11.81 -7.60
N ALA A 38 -12.22 -11.42 -7.63
CA ALA A 38 -13.23 -12.13 -8.42
C ALA A 38 -12.88 -12.16 -9.91
N LEU A 39 -12.52 -11.00 -10.49
CA LEU A 39 -12.08 -10.92 -11.89
C LEU A 39 -10.81 -11.76 -12.14
N ARG A 40 -9.85 -11.71 -11.22
CA ARG A 40 -8.62 -12.50 -11.30
C ARG A 40 -8.85 -14.00 -11.19
N TYR A 41 -9.87 -14.43 -10.45
CA TYR A 41 -10.28 -15.82 -10.39
C TYR A 41 -10.90 -16.27 -11.72
N ILE A 42 -11.86 -15.50 -12.25
CA ILE A 42 -12.53 -15.79 -13.53
C ILE A 42 -11.53 -15.91 -14.68
N VAL A 43 -10.58 -14.98 -14.79
CA VAL A 43 -9.57 -14.99 -15.87
C VAL A 43 -8.72 -16.28 -15.86
N ARG A 44 -8.35 -16.76 -14.67
CA ARG A 44 -7.47 -17.94 -14.52
C ARG A 44 -8.21 -19.26 -14.60
N ASN A 45 -9.48 -19.30 -14.24
CA ASN A 45 -10.27 -20.52 -14.24
C ASN A 45 -10.61 -20.95 -15.69
N THR A 46 -10.10 -22.11 -16.10
CA THR A 46 -10.28 -22.70 -17.44
C THR A 46 -11.63 -23.39 -17.64
N THR A 47 -12.40 -23.62 -16.57
CA THR A 47 -13.76 -24.18 -16.64
C THR A 47 -14.75 -23.19 -17.26
N PHE A 48 -14.50 -21.88 -17.15
CA PHE A 48 -15.36 -20.87 -17.75
C PHE A 48 -15.16 -20.74 -19.27
N PRO A 49 -16.22 -20.38 -20.03
CA PRO A 49 -16.10 -20.10 -21.45
C PRO A 49 -15.11 -18.97 -21.75
N GLN A 50 -14.41 -19.07 -22.87
CA GLN A 50 -13.40 -18.10 -23.30
C GLN A 50 -13.93 -16.65 -23.34
N ARG A 51 -15.21 -16.47 -23.74
CA ARG A 51 -15.87 -15.15 -23.78
C ARG A 51 -15.92 -14.49 -22.41
N VAL A 52 -16.30 -15.23 -21.37
CA VAL A 52 -16.40 -14.73 -19.99
C VAL A 52 -15.03 -14.34 -19.47
N ARG A 53 -14.02 -15.17 -19.75
CA ARG A 53 -12.62 -14.90 -19.38
C ARG A 53 -12.09 -13.64 -20.06
N ALA A 54 -12.35 -13.48 -21.36
CA ALA A 54 -11.96 -12.31 -22.13
C ALA A 54 -12.63 -11.04 -21.60
N GLN A 55 -13.93 -11.09 -21.28
CA GLN A 55 -14.65 -9.96 -20.70
C GLN A 55 -14.08 -9.55 -19.32
N ALA A 56 -13.82 -10.51 -18.44
CA ALA A 56 -13.21 -10.24 -17.13
C ALA A 56 -11.79 -9.65 -17.28
N GLN A 57 -11.03 -10.10 -18.28
CA GLN A 57 -9.71 -9.54 -18.58
C GLN A 57 -9.78 -8.10 -19.08
N LEU A 58 -10.75 -7.78 -19.95
CA LEU A 58 -11.01 -6.41 -20.40
C LEU A 58 -11.41 -5.51 -19.22
N GLN A 59 -12.32 -5.94 -18.36
CA GLN A 59 -12.72 -5.20 -17.16
C GLN A 59 -11.52 -4.92 -16.24
N LEU A 60 -10.70 -5.94 -15.96
CA LEU A 60 -9.49 -5.80 -15.14
C LEU A 60 -8.49 -4.81 -15.75
N SER A 61 -8.37 -4.77 -17.09
CA SER A 61 -7.49 -3.83 -17.79
C SER A 61 -7.99 -2.38 -17.74
N GLN A 62 -9.31 -2.17 -17.69
CA GLN A 62 -9.95 -0.85 -17.62
C GLN A 62 -9.91 -0.25 -16.22
N MET A 63 -9.75 -1.07 -15.16
CA MET A 63 -9.71 -0.56 -13.79
C MET A 63 -8.58 0.46 -13.59
N HIS A 64 -8.86 1.46 -12.76
CA HIS A 64 -7.90 2.54 -12.50
C HIS A 64 -6.61 2.03 -11.88
N CYS A 65 -5.47 2.65 -12.19
CA CYS A 65 -4.16 2.20 -11.72
C CYS A 65 -4.02 2.03 -10.19
N TYR A 66 -4.79 2.78 -9.39
CA TYR A 66 -4.77 2.73 -7.91
C TYR A 66 -5.46 1.49 -7.34
N THR A 67 -6.25 0.74 -8.11
CA THR A 67 -6.81 -0.55 -7.70
C THR A 67 -5.78 -1.67 -7.76
N ARG A 68 -4.56 -1.40 -8.25
CA ARG A 68 -3.49 -2.40 -8.36
C ARG A 68 -2.65 -2.44 -7.10
N PHE A 69 -2.57 -3.61 -6.47
CA PHE A 69 -1.71 -3.85 -5.30
C PHE A 69 -0.24 -3.44 -5.53
N THR A 70 0.28 -3.69 -6.74
CA THR A 70 1.67 -3.39 -7.12
C THR A 70 2.05 -1.92 -7.03
N GLN A 71 1.09 -1.00 -6.95
CA GLN A 71 1.32 0.44 -6.85
C GLN A 71 1.58 0.94 -5.43
N ILE A 72 1.24 0.14 -4.42
CA ILE A 72 1.39 0.46 -3.00
C ILE A 72 2.85 0.23 -2.61
N LYS A 73 3.45 1.17 -1.88
CA LYS A 73 4.80 1.01 -1.32
C LYS A 73 4.78 1.35 0.16
N ASN A 74 5.53 0.59 0.96
CA ASN A 74 5.75 1.00 2.34
C ASN A 74 6.47 2.35 2.37
N ARG A 75 6.11 3.18 3.35
CA ARG A 75 6.73 4.49 3.60
C ARG A 75 6.93 4.68 5.10
N CYS A 76 7.97 5.42 5.46
CA CYS A 76 8.23 5.80 6.83
C CYS A 76 7.12 6.72 7.35
N ILE A 77 6.50 6.35 8.47
CA ILE A 77 5.43 7.13 9.13
C ILE A 77 5.93 8.48 9.64
N MET A 78 7.18 8.58 10.12
CA MET A 78 7.72 9.82 10.69
C MET A 78 8.46 10.70 9.68
N GLY A 79 9.02 10.12 8.61
CA GLY A 79 9.89 10.86 7.66
C GLY A 79 9.53 10.73 6.18
N GLY A 80 8.48 9.98 5.83
CA GLY A 80 7.99 9.81 4.45
C GLY A 80 8.95 9.16 3.44
N ARG A 81 10.15 8.74 3.87
CA ARG A 81 11.10 8.00 3.02
C ARG A 81 10.45 6.71 2.52
N GLY A 82 10.63 6.41 1.24
CA GLY A 82 10.08 5.22 0.57
C GLY A 82 11.08 4.08 0.38
N ARG A 83 12.27 4.16 0.98
CA ARG A 83 13.35 3.16 0.85
C ARG A 83 13.95 2.88 2.21
N GLY A 84 14.44 1.65 2.41
CA GLY A 84 15.05 1.22 3.67
C GLY A 84 14.08 1.31 4.85
N ILE A 85 12.90 0.70 4.68
CA ILE A 85 11.83 0.71 5.67
C ILE A 85 11.80 -0.65 6.33
N LEU A 86 11.74 -0.65 7.66
CA LEU A 86 11.52 -1.85 8.45
C LEU A 86 10.01 -2.04 8.58
N SER A 87 9.48 -3.15 8.07
CA SER A 87 8.03 -3.40 8.00
C SER A 87 7.37 -3.45 9.37
N ASP A 88 8.04 -4.06 10.36
CA ASP A 88 7.53 -4.25 11.72
C ASP A 88 7.28 -2.91 12.42
N PHE A 89 8.20 -1.97 12.25
CA PHE A 89 8.14 -0.65 12.88
C PHE A 89 7.53 0.43 11.98
N ARG A 90 7.33 0.15 10.68
CA ARG A 90 6.84 1.09 9.65
C ARG A 90 7.66 2.40 9.59
N MET A 91 8.95 2.31 9.90
CA MET A 91 9.89 3.44 9.94
C MET A 91 11.12 3.18 9.08
N GLY A 92 11.77 4.27 8.67
CA GLY A 92 13.05 4.19 7.98
C GLY A 92 14.18 3.81 8.95
N ARG A 93 15.23 3.14 8.46
CA ARG A 93 16.38 2.67 9.27
C ARG A 93 16.98 3.73 10.20
N TYR A 94 17.15 4.96 9.71
CA TYR A 94 17.71 6.05 10.52
C TYR A 94 16.80 6.47 11.67
N GLN A 95 15.50 6.61 11.40
CA GLN A 95 14.52 6.96 12.43
C GLN A 95 14.38 5.83 13.46
N PHE A 96 14.39 4.58 13.00
CA PHE A 96 14.42 3.42 13.86
C PHE A 96 15.62 3.46 14.81
N ARG A 97 16.82 3.74 14.29
CA ARG A 97 18.04 3.85 15.11
C ARG A 97 17.91 4.91 16.20
N ILE A 98 17.42 6.11 15.87
CA ILE A 98 17.23 7.20 16.84
C ILE A 98 16.23 6.78 17.92
N ASN A 99 15.08 6.23 17.52
CA ASN A 99 14.03 5.82 18.46
C ASN A 99 14.45 4.64 19.33
N ALA A 100 15.25 3.71 18.78
CA ALA A 100 15.81 2.59 19.54
C ALA A 100 16.80 3.06 20.60
N LEU A 101 17.71 3.98 20.24
CA LEU A 101 18.68 4.56 21.18
C LEU A 101 18.00 5.43 22.24
N ALA A 102 16.90 6.11 21.88
CA ALA A 102 16.10 6.90 22.82
C ALA A 102 15.21 6.06 23.74
N GLY A 103 15.12 4.74 23.54
CA GLY A 103 14.25 3.86 24.34
C GLY A 103 12.75 3.93 23.99
N ASN A 104 12.38 4.59 22.88
CA ASN A 104 10.98 4.73 22.45
C ASN A 104 10.42 3.42 21.84
N LEU A 105 11.28 2.44 21.54
CA LEU A 105 10.90 1.18 20.92
C LEU A 105 10.93 0.03 21.93
N PRO A 106 9.77 -0.59 22.24
CA PRO A 106 9.71 -1.65 23.24
C PRO A 106 10.48 -2.89 22.76
N GLY A 107 11.31 -3.45 23.64
CA GLY A 107 12.05 -4.69 23.38
C GLY A 107 13.29 -4.55 22.48
N VAL A 108 13.56 -3.36 21.93
CA VAL A 108 14.74 -3.13 21.08
C VAL A 108 15.94 -2.73 21.95
N LYS A 109 16.98 -3.57 21.96
CA LYS A 109 18.28 -3.27 22.58
C LYS A 109 19.40 -3.41 21.56
N LYS A 110 20.52 -2.72 21.80
CA LYS A 110 21.74 -2.91 21.01
C LYS A 110 22.21 -4.35 21.21
N ALA A 111 22.41 -5.07 20.11
CA ALA A 111 22.95 -6.41 20.18
C ALA A 111 24.45 -6.36 20.51
N SER A 112 24.87 -7.21 21.44
CA SER A 112 26.26 -7.45 21.83
C SER A 112 26.42 -8.96 21.97
N TRP A 113 27.33 -9.52 21.19
CA TRP A 113 27.72 -10.92 21.23
C TRP A 113 29.24 -11.00 21.10
#